data_AF-A0AA43F1T5-F1
#
_entry.id   AF-A0AA43F1T5-F1
#
_cell.length_a   1.000
_cell.length_b   1.000
_cell.length_c   1.000
_cell.angle_alpha   90.00
_cell.angle_beta   90.00
_cell.angle_gamma   90.00
#
_symmetry.space_group_name_H-M   'P 1'
#
loop_
_entity.id
_entity.type
_entity.pdbx_description
1 polymer ?
#
loop_
_entity_poly.entity_id
_entity_poly.type
_entity_poly.pdbx_seq_one_letter_code
_entity_poly.pdbx_strand_id
1 'polypeptide(L)' 'MRQPEPDATRAETVMAALLYLMTHYARTGCPKLAVCVSRHMQCLALHPDAPAVVRDVCASLHGAWGESAIGTSSGAGPVH' A
#
# COMPACT_ATOMS: atom_id res chain seq x y z
N MET A 1 -4.92 14.09 30.37
CA MET A 1 -5.81 14.56 29.29
C MET A 1 -5.20 14.11 27.97
N ARG A 2 -5.82 13.16 27.27
CA ARG A 2 -5.36 12.75 25.93
C ARG A 2 -5.78 13.87 24.98
N GLN A 3 -4.83 14.58 24.38
CA GLN A 3 -5.17 15.57 23.37
C GLN A 3 -5.89 14.85 22.22
N PRO A 4 -6.96 15.42 21.65
CA PRO A 4 -7.49 14.91 20.40
C PRO A 4 -6.41 15.15 19.35
N GLU A 5 -5.76 14.08 18.90
CA GLU A 5 -4.90 14.14 17.72
C GLU A 5 -5.73 14.79 16.60
N PRO A 6 -5.17 15.74 15.84
CA PRO A 6 -5.88 16.29 14.69
C PRO A 6 -6.35 15.12 13.83
N ASP A 7 -7.66 15.07 13.52
CA ASP A 7 -8.24 13.98 12.72
C ASP A 7 -7.35 13.78 11.49
N ALA A 8 -6.68 12.62 11.42
CA ALA A 8 -5.81 12.31 10.31
C ALA A 8 -6.60 12.50 9.01
N THR A 9 -6.03 13.25 8.07
CA THR A 9 -6.68 13.50 6.80
C THR A 9 -6.99 12.16 6.11
N ARG A 10 -8.00 12.17 5.23
CA ARG A 10 -8.35 10.96 4.46
C ARG A 10 -7.15 10.42 3.68
N ALA A 11 -6.28 11.30 3.18
CA ALA A 11 -5.04 10.92 2.52
C ALA A 11 -4.05 10.24 3.49
N GLU A 12 -3.85 10.80 4.68
CA GLU A 12 -2.98 10.20 5.73
C GLU A 12 -3.48 8.83 6.18
N THR A 13 -4.81 8.68 6.31
CA THR A 13 -5.42 7.38 6.64
C THR A 13 -5.12 6.33 5.55
N VAL A 14 -5.24 6.69 4.27
CA VAL A 14 -4.92 5.79 3.16
C VAL A 14 -3.42 5.50 3.10
N MET A 15 -2.55 6.47 3.38
CA MET A 15 -1.10 6.25 3.48
C MET A 15 -0.73 5.29 4.62
N ALA A 16 -1.32 5.44 5.80
CA ALA A 16 -1.12 4.53 6.92
C ALA A 16 -1.61 3.12 6.58
N ALA A 17 -2.79 2.99 5.96
CA ALA A 17 -3.31 1.71 5.49
C ALA A 17 -2.40 1.06 4.44
N LEU A 18 -1.86 1.85 3.50
CA LEU A 18 -0.91 1.38 2.49
C LEU A 18 0.36 0.81 3.15
N LEU A 19 0.96 1.52 4.10
CA LEU A 19 2.14 1.06 4.83
C LEU A 19 1.87 -0.24 5.60
N TYR A 20 0.70 -0.32 6.25
CA TYR A 20 0.26 -1.54 6.94
C TYR A 20 0.15 -2.72 5.97
N LEU A 21 -0.50 -2.53 4.81
CA LEU A 21 -0.68 -3.56 3.80
C LEU A 21 0.65 -4.02 3.21
N MET A 22 1.56 -3.09 2.89
CA MET A 22 2.91 -3.42 2.40
C MET A 22 3.70 -4.23 3.43
N THR A 23 3.63 -3.84 4.70
CA THR A 23 4.27 -4.57 5.81
C THR A 23 3.68 -5.97 5.97
N HIS A 24 2.36 -6.11 5.86
CA HIS A 24 1.70 -7.40 5.98
C HIS A 24 1.97 -8.31 4.77
N TYR A 25 2.05 -7.73 3.57
CA TYR A 25 2.47 -8.44 2.36
C TYR A 25 3.90 -8.95 2.51
N ALA A 26 4.85 -8.12 2.94
CA ALA A 26 6.25 -8.52 3.12
C ALA A 26 6.41 -9.74 4.04
N ARG A 27 5.52 -9.90 5.02
CA ARG A 27 5.51 -11.04 5.94
C ARG A 27 4.86 -12.31 5.39
N THR A 28 3.95 -12.19 4.43
CA THR A 28 3.06 -13.29 4.03
C THR A 28 3.18 -13.68 2.56
N GLY A 29 3.68 -12.80 1.70
CA GLY A 29 3.67 -12.95 0.25
C GLY A 29 2.26 -13.08 -0.35
N CYS A 30 1.19 -12.76 0.41
CA CYS A 30 -0.17 -13.05 -0.01
C CYS A 30 -0.59 -12.21 -1.23
N PRO A 31 -0.92 -12.81 -2.38
CA PRO A 31 -1.24 -12.08 -3.60
C PRO A 31 -2.46 -11.14 -3.46
N LYS A 32 -3.43 -11.51 -2.60
CA LYS A 32 -4.58 -10.64 -2.31
C LYS A 32 -4.16 -9.32 -1.65
N LEU A 33 -3.12 -9.33 -0.82
CA LEU A 33 -2.58 -8.10 -0.24
C LEU A 33 -1.89 -7.25 -1.30
N ALA A 34 -1.19 -7.85 -2.28
CA ALA A 34 -0.61 -7.11 -3.40
C ALA A 34 -1.69 -6.36 -4.21
N VAL A 35 -2.86 -6.98 -4.44
CA VAL A 35 -4.03 -6.29 -5.05
C VAL A 35 -4.46 -5.10 -4.19
N CYS A 36 -4.57 -5.28 -2.88
CA CYS A 36 -4.95 -4.20 -1.97
C CYS A 36 -3.94 -3.05 -2.00
N VAL A 37 -2.64 -3.35 -1.98
CA VAL A 37 -1.56 -2.36 -2.09
C VAL A 37 -1.68 -1.57 -3.39
N SER A 38 -1.84 -2.25 -4.53
CA SER A 38 -2.01 -1.60 -5.84
C SER A 38 -3.22 -0.65 -5.87
N ARG A 39 -4.37 -1.09 -5.33
CA ARG A 39 -5.58 -0.25 -5.25
C ARG A 39 -5.40 0.97 -4.35
N HIS A 40 -4.73 0.84 -3.21
CA HIS A 40 -4.48 1.98 -2.32
C HIS A 40 -3.51 2.98 -2.94
N MET A 41 -2.49 2.51 -3.67
CA MET A 41 -1.62 3.39 -4.47
C MET A 41 -2.43 4.12 -5.55
N GLN A 42 -3.31 3.43 -6.29
CA GLN A 42 -4.15 4.10 -7.29
C GLN A 42 -5.07 5.16 -6.67
N CYS A 43 -5.64 4.88 -5.48
CA CYS A 43 -6.43 5.87 -4.73
C CYS A 43 -5.59 7.11 -4.38
N LEU A 44 -4.35 6.92 -3.90
CA LEU A 44 -3.46 8.04 -3.56
C LEU A 44 -3.00 8.82 -4.79
N ALA A 45 -2.72 8.15 -5.90
CA ALA A 45 -2.35 8.78 -7.17
C ALA A 45 -3.40 9.79 -7.66
N LEU A 46 -4.69 9.49 -7.40
CA LEU A 46 -5.82 10.31 -7.83
C LEU A 46 -6.36 11.22 -6.71
N HIS A 47 -5.82 11.16 -5.48
CA HIS A 47 -6.38 11.91 -4.36
C HIS A 47 -5.96 13.39 -4.42
N PRO A 48 -6.90 14.35 -4.43
CA PRO A 48 -6.58 15.77 -4.58
C PRO A 48 -5.69 16.31 -3.46
N ASP A 49 -5.92 15.83 -2.23
CA ASP A 49 -5.18 16.28 -1.05
C ASP A 49 -3.88 15.51 -0.79
N ALA A 50 -3.55 14.50 -1.61
CA ALA A 50 -2.25 13.82 -1.48
C ALA A 50 -1.13 14.74 -2.01
N PRO A 51 0.03 14.83 -1.32
CA PRO A 51 1.18 15.59 -1.82
C PRO A 51 1.58 15.14 -3.23
N ALA A 52 2.02 16.07 -4.08
CA ALA A 52 2.35 15.75 -5.49
C ALA A 52 3.33 14.58 -5.62
N VAL A 53 4.39 14.57 -4.81
CA VAL A 53 5.36 13.47 -4.77
C VAL A 53 4.73 12.11 -4.43
N VAL A 54 3.75 12.07 -3.53
CA VAL A 54 3.04 10.84 -3.17
C VAL A 54 2.20 10.38 -4.35
N ARG A 55 1.51 11.31 -5.03
CA ARG A 55 0.70 10.98 -6.21
C ARG A 55 1.56 10.38 -7.31
N ASP A 56 2.69 11.02 -7.62
CA ASP A 56 3.59 10.61 -8.70
C ASP A 56 4.23 9.23 -8.44
N VAL A 57 4.68 9.01 -7.20
CA VAL A 57 5.23 7.71 -6.78
C VAL A 57 4.17 6.62 -6.85
N CYS A 58 2.97 6.89 -6.33
CA CYS A 58 1.88 5.92 -6.37
C CYS A 58 1.39 5.63 -7.79
N ALA A 59 1.34 6.64 -8.66
CA ALA A 59 1.03 6.52 -10.09
C ALA A 59 2.05 5.61 -10.80
N SER A 60 3.33 5.77 -10.47
CA SER A 60 4.41 5.00 -11.09
C SER A 60 4.47 3.55 -10.63
N LEU A 61 4.13 3.28 -9.36
CA LEU A 61 4.36 1.97 -8.73
C LEU A 61 3.13 1.06 -8.66
N HIS A 62 1.90 1.58 -8.81
CA HIS A 62 0.71 0.74 -8.64
C HIS A 62 0.62 -0.43 -9.63
N GLY A 63 1.20 -0.29 -10.83
CA GLY A 63 1.24 -1.33 -11.86
C GLY A 63 2.08 -2.55 -11.46
N ALA A 64 3.27 -2.32 -10.92
CA ALA A 64 4.17 -3.37 -10.45
C ALA A 64 3.56 -4.23 -9.32
N TRP A 65 2.75 -3.59 -8.46
CA TRP A 65 1.98 -4.30 -7.44
C TRP A 65 0.82 -5.12 -8.03
N GLY A 66 0.25 -4.70 -9.16
CA GLY A 66 -0.73 -5.49 -9.92
C GLY A 66 -0.11 -6.76 -10.49
N GLU A 67 1.11 -6.68 -11.02
CA GLU A 67 1.87 -7.84 -11.51
C GLU A 67 2.21 -8.81 -10.37
N SER A 68 2.60 -8.28 -9.21
CA SER A 68 2.89 -9.06 -7.99
C SER A 68 1.67 -9.82 -7.44
N ALA A 69 0.45 -9.45 -7.84
CA ALA A 69 -0.77 -10.16 -7.49
C ALA A 69 -1.07 -11.35 -8.42
N ILE A 70 -0.52 -11.32 -9.64
CA ILE A 70 -0.67 -12.38 -10.65
C ILE A 70 0.49 -13.38 -10.53
N GLY A 71 1.66 -12.88 -10.14
CA GLY A 71 2.85 -13.66 -9.85
C GLY A 71 2.62 -14.59 -8.65
N THR A 72 2.68 -15.89 -8.93
CA THR A 72 2.73 -16.99 -7.99
C THR A 72 3.59 -16.66 -6.77
N SER A 73 3.07 -16.92 -5.58
CA SER A 73 3.85 -17.00 -4.34
C SER A 73 4.95 -18.05 -4.48
N SER A 74 6.08 -17.71 -5.08
CA SER A 74 7.34 -18.45 -4.93
C SER A 74 8.00 -17.99 -3.63
N GLY A 75 7.29 -18.28 -2.53
CA GLY A 75 7.73 -18.07 -1.16
C GLY A 75 7.81 -19.41 -0.43
N ALA A 76 8.30 -20.45 -1.09
CA ALA A 76 8.84 -21.63 -0.44
C ALA A 76 10.37 -21.50 -0.45
N GLY A 77 10.90 -20.73 0.50
CA GLY A 77 12.31 -20.77 0.91
C GLY A 77 12.47 -21.68 2.13
N PRO A 78 13.61 -22.38 2.29
CA PRO A 78 13.68 -23.62 3.06
C PRO A 78 13.60 -23.38 4.57
N VAL A 79 12.94 -24.31 5.26
CA VAL A 79 13.16 -24.52 6.69
C VAL A 79 14.62 -24.89 6.90
N HIS A 80 15.33 -24.12 7.72
CA HIS A 80 16.66 -24.48 8.22
C HIS A 80 16.71 -24.22 9.72
#